data_AF-A0A951T1Y7-F1
#
_entry.id   AF-A0A951T1Y7-F1
#
_cell.length_a   1.000
_cell.length_b   1.000
_cell.length_c   1.000
_cell.angle_alpha   90.00
_cell.angle_beta   90.00
_cell.angle_gamma   90.00
#
_symmetry.space_group_name_H-M   'P 1'
#
loop_
_entity.id
_entity.type
_entity.pdbx_description
1 polymer ?
#
loop_
_entity_poly.entity_id
_entity_poly.type
_entity_poly.pdbx_seq_one_letter_code
_entity_poly.pdbx_strand_id
1 'polypeptide(L)'
;DRLKWPIIIYSSVITLMLLVAVLNITEESIWNFEAKILIAIGAVFFYTSDIILAWNKFVTPIKNGRIYNIGAYHIGQILLVAGCVAQILS
;
A
#
# COMPACT_ATOMS: atom_id res chain seq x y z
N ASP A 1 -2.43 19.25 -18.81
CA ASP A 1 -2.17 17.87 -19.30
C ASP A 1 -0.88 17.19 -18.83
N ARG A 2 0.15 17.92 -18.34
CA ARG A 2 1.46 17.34 -18.03
C ARG A 2 1.49 16.27 -16.90
N LEU A 3 0.50 16.23 -16.01
CA LEU A 3 0.47 15.27 -14.90
C LEU A 3 -0.31 13.99 -15.21
N LYS A 4 -1.04 13.91 -16.32
CA LYS A 4 -1.87 12.74 -16.65
C LYS A 4 -1.06 11.46 -16.73
N TRP A 5 0.02 11.48 -17.52
CA TRP A 5 0.91 10.32 -17.69
C TRP A 5 1.63 9.91 -16.41
N PRO A 6 2.28 10.83 -15.66
CA PRO A 6 2.86 10.49 -14.37
C PRO A 6 1.88 9.83 -13.39
N ILE A 7 0.64 10.34 -13.31
CA ILE A 7 -0.39 9.79 -12.42
C ILE A 7 -0.79 8.38 -12.85
N ILE A 8 -1.04 8.15 -14.14
CA ILE A 8 -1.41 6.82 -14.65
C ILE A 8 -0.31 5.80 -14.35
N ILE A 9 0.94 6.14 -14.65
CA ILE A 9 2.09 5.25 -14.40
C ILE A 9 2.21 4.94 -12.91
N TYR A 10 2.19 5.96 -12.06
CA TYR A 10 2.29 5.79 -10.62
C TYR A 10 1.14 4.93 -10.06
N SER A 11 -0.10 5.26 -10.41
CA SER A 11 -1.29 4.52 -9.98
C SER A 11 -1.28 3.07 -10.46
N SER A 12 -0.71 2.81 -11.64
CA SER A 12 -0.58 1.44 -12.18
C SER A 12 0.45 0.64 -11.36
N VAL A 13 1.60 1.24 -11.05
CA VAL A 13 2.64 0.59 -10.24
C VAL A 13 2.14 0.28 -8.84
N ILE A 14 1.46 1.21 -8.18
CA ILE A 14 0.98 0.98 -6.81
C ILE A 14 -0.19 -0.03 -6.77
N THR A 15 -1.02 -0.07 -7.83
CA THR A 15 -2.06 -1.11 -7.97
C THR A 15 -1.42 -2.48 -8.19
N LEU A 16 -0.37 -2.57 -9.00
CA LEU A 16 0.37 -3.82 -9.21
C LEU A 16 1.04 -4.29 -7.91
N MET A 17 1.62 -3.38 -7.12
CA MET A 17 2.16 -3.70 -5.79
C MET A 17 1.11 -4.34 -4.89
N LEU A 18 -0.09 -3.75 -4.81
CA LEU A 18 -1.19 -4.30 -4.02
C LEU A 18 -1.61 -5.69 -4.55
N LEU A 19 -1.76 -5.83 -5.87
CA LEU A 19 -2.13 -7.09 -6.49
C LEU A 19 -1.13 -8.20 -6.14
N VAL A 20 0.17 -7.94 -6.31
CA VAL A 20 1.23 -8.91 -6.00
C VAL A 20 1.21 -9.26 -4.51
N ALA A 21 1.08 -8.28 -3.61
CA ALA A 21 1.03 -8.53 -2.17
C ALA A 21 -0.14 -9.42 -1.76
N VAL A 22 -1.33 -9.23 -2.36
CA VAL A 22 -2.52 -10.04 -2.06
C VAL A 22 -2.42 -11.44 -2.67
N LEU A 23 -1.95 -11.56 -3.91
CA LEU A 23 -1.77 -12.87 -4.57
C LEU A 23 -0.77 -13.75 -3.82
N ASN A 24 0.26 -13.13 -3.22
CA ASN A 24 1.29 -13.83 -2.46
C ASN A 24 0.74 -14.61 -1.25
N ILE A 25 -0.43 -14.25 -0.72
CA ILE A 25 -1.12 -15.01 0.34
C ILE A 25 -1.44 -16.44 -0.11
N THR A 26 -1.91 -16.58 -1.35
CA THR A 26 -2.37 -17.87 -1.92
C THR A 26 -1.26 -18.65 -2.62
N GLU A 27 -0.13 -17.99 -2.88
CA GLU A 27 1.00 -18.60 -3.55
C GLU A 27 1.76 -19.53 -2.60
N GLU A 28 2.02 -20.76 -3.06
CA GLU A 28 2.93 -21.67 -2.39
C GLU A 28 4.35 -21.13 -2.57
N SER A 29 4.83 -20.47 -1.51
CA SER A 29 6.05 -19.67 -1.52
C SER A 29 6.81 -19.93 -0.23
N ILE A 30 8.14 -19.78 -0.28
CA ILE A 30 9.05 -19.88 0.86
C ILE A 30 8.71 -18.92 2.01
N TRP A 31 7.84 -17.94 1.76
CA TRP A 31 7.43 -16.98 2.77
C TRP A 31 6.45 -17.56 3.78
N ASN A 32 6.69 -17.26 5.06
CA ASN A 32 5.83 -17.59 6.18
C ASN A 32 4.44 -16.94 6.01
N PHE A 33 3.40 -17.66 6.42
CA PHE A 33 2.01 -17.21 6.29
C PHE A 33 1.71 -15.92 7.06
N GLU A 34 2.28 -15.75 8.27
CA GLU A 34 2.12 -14.53 9.06
C GLU A 34 2.76 -13.33 8.36
N ALA A 35 3.95 -13.51 7.78
CA ALA A 35 4.62 -12.48 6.99
C ALA A 35 3.79 -12.06 5.78
N LYS A 36 3.21 -13.02 5.05
CA LYS A 36 2.31 -12.77 3.91
C LYS A 36 1.11 -11.92 4.29
N ILE A 37 0.45 -12.25 5.42
CA ILE A 37 -0.71 -11.49 5.91
C ILE A 37 -0.31 -10.06 6.27
N LEU A 38 0.78 -9.88 7.02
CA LEU A 38 1.26 -8.55 7.40
C LEU A 38 1.56 -7.68 6.18
N ILE A 39 2.22 -8.25 5.16
CA ILE A 39 2.53 -7.55 3.91
C ILE A 39 1.27 -7.17 3.16
N ALA A 40 0.30 -8.08 3.04
CA ALA A 40 -0.94 -7.80 2.33
C ALA A 40 -1.78 -6.71 3.02
N ILE A 41 -1.92 -6.76 4.35
CA ILE A 41 -2.63 -5.72 5.10
C ILE A 41 -1.87 -4.39 4.99
N GLY A 42 -0.53 -4.42 5.11
CA GLY A 42 0.31 -3.23 4.94
C GLY A 42 0.16 -2.60 3.56
N ALA A 43 0.14 -3.41 2.50
CA ALA A 43 -0.08 -2.97 1.12
C ALA A 43 -1.45 -2.32 0.93
N VAL A 44 -2.51 -2.85 1.55
CA VAL A 44 -3.86 -2.26 1.51
C VAL A 44 -3.87 -0.86 2.16
N PHE A 45 -3.26 -0.72 3.34
CA PHE A 45 -3.17 0.58 4.02
C PHE A 45 -2.33 1.59 3.22
N PHE A 46 -1.18 1.16 2.69
CA PHE A 46 -0.33 2.00 1.87
C PHE A 46 -1.06 2.47 0.61
N TYR A 47 -1.69 1.56 -0.13
CA TYR A 47 -2.50 1.87 -1.31
C TYR A 47 -3.67 2.83 -0.99
N THR A 48 -4.34 2.62 0.14
CA THR A 48 -5.41 3.52 0.60
C THR A 48 -4.89 4.92 0.89
N SER A 49 -3.68 5.05 1.46
CA SER A 49 -3.05 6.35 1.68
C SER A 49 -2.80 7.10 0.35
N ASP A 50 -2.33 6.40 -0.68
CA ASP A 50 -2.10 6.99 -2.00
C ASP A 50 -3.39 7.42 -2.70
N ILE A 51 -4.49 6.66 -2.54
CA ILE A 51 -5.80 7.08 -3.00
C ILE A 51 -6.23 8.38 -2.32
N ILE A 52 -6.10 8.46 -0.99
CA ILE A 52 -6.46 9.67 -0.23
C ILE A 52 -5.60 10.86 -0.67
N LEU A 53 -4.30 10.65 -0.87
CA LEU A 53 -3.38 11.68 -1.35
C LEU A 53 -3.75 12.17 -2.75
N ALA A 54 -4.03 11.25 -3.69
CA ALA A 54 -4.43 11.59 -5.05
C ALA A 54 -5.78 12.32 -5.07
N TRP A 55 -6.75 11.86 -4.29
CA TRP A 55 -8.07 12.49 -4.18
C TRP A 55 -7.96 13.93 -3.65
N ASN A 56 -7.21 14.13 -2.57
CA ASN A 56 -6.99 15.45 -1.99
C ASN A 56 -6.29 16.42 -2.94
N LYS A 57 -5.43 15.90 -3.84
CA LYS A 57 -4.63 16.71 -4.76
C LYS A 57 -5.31 17.01 -6.10
N PHE A 58 -6.10 16.07 -6.62
CA PHE A 58 -6.62 16.13 -7.99
C PHE A 58 -8.15 16.18 -8.10
N VAL A 59 -8.89 15.89 -7.02
CA VAL A 59 -10.36 15.89 -7.03
C VAL A 59 -10.88 17.00 -6.12
N THR A 60 -10.97 16.73 -4.82
CA THR A 60 -11.43 17.69 -3.81
C THR A 60 -10.79 17.37 -2.46
N PRO A 61 -10.33 18.37 -1.68
CA PRO A 61 -9.80 18.13 -0.36
C PRO A 61 -10.85 17.54 0.58
N ILE A 62 -10.52 16.41 1.20
CA ILE A 62 -11.31 15.78 2.26
C ILE A 62 -11.06 16.55 3.57
N LYS A 63 -12.10 16.79 4.36
CA LYS A 63 -11.95 17.36 5.71
C LYS A 63 -11.03 16.44 6.54
N ASN A 64 -9.94 16.99 7.07
CA ASN A 64 -8.89 16.25 7.78
C ASN A 64 -8.18 15.17 6.92
N GLY A 65 -8.28 15.24 5.58
CA GLY A 65 -7.70 14.27 4.64
C GLY A 65 -6.20 14.00 4.83
N ARG A 66 -5.45 15.01 5.25
CA ARG A 66 -4.01 14.88 5.57
C ARG A 66 -3.75 13.93 6.73
N ILE A 67 -4.60 13.93 7.76
CA ILE A 67 -4.44 13.06 8.94
C ILE A 67 -4.73 11.62 8.54
N TYR A 68 -5.83 11.37 7.81
CA TYR A 68 -6.16 10.04 7.31
C TYR A 68 -5.08 9.49 6.38
N ASN A 69 -4.53 10.33 5.49
CA ASN A 69 -3.41 9.96 4.63
C ASN A 69 -2.19 9.52 5.44
N ILE A 70 -1.71 10.36 6.37
CA ILE A 70 -0.51 10.08 7.16
C ILE A 70 -0.72 8.87 8.07
N GLY A 71 -1.92 8.70 8.65
CA GLY A 71 -2.26 7.55 9.47
C GLY A 71 -2.22 6.24 8.67
N ALA A 72 -2.93 6.19 7.54
CA ALA A 72 -2.93 5.00 6.67
C ALA A 72 -1.52 4.71 6.13
N TYR A 73 -0.76 5.75 5.77
CA TYR A 73 0.62 5.62 5.29
C TYR A 73 1.53 4.95 6.31
N HIS A 74 1.56 5.45 7.55
CA HIS A 74 2.43 4.89 8.58
C HIS A 74 2.01 3.50 9.02
N ILE A 75 0.71 3.24 9.15
CA ILE A 75 0.21 1.88 9.44
C ILE A 75 0.65 0.92 8.32
N GLY A 76 0.48 1.33 7.06
CA GLY A 76 0.92 0.56 5.90
C GLY A 76 2.41 0.24 5.94
N GLN A 77 3.25 1.25 6.14
CA GLN A 77 4.71 1.07 6.22
C GLN A 77 5.15 0.17 7.37
N ILE A 78 4.57 0.37 8.56
CA ILE A 78 4.90 -0.44 9.74
C ILE A 78 4.58 -1.91 9.47
N LEU A 79 3.41 -2.20 8.89
CA LEU A 79 3.00 -3.57 8.59
C LEU A 79 3.83 -4.21 7.48
N LEU A 80 4.19 -3.45 6.43
CA LEU A 80 5.10 -3.93 5.38
C LEU A 80 6.47 -4.31 5.96
N VAL A 81 7.04 -3.44 6.80
CA VAL A 81 8.33 -3.71 7.46
C VAL A 81 8.21 -4.87 8.43
N ALA A 82 7.15 -4.92 9.24
CA ALA A 82 6.91 -6.00 10.19
C ALA A 82 6.78 -7.35 9.49
N GLY A 83 6.10 -7.42 8.35
CA GLY A 83 6.00 -8.65 7.56
C GLY A 83 7.36 -9.09 6.99
N CYS A 84 8.18 -8.17 6.49
CA CYS A 84 9.55 -8.48 6.07
C CYS A 84 10.41 -8.97 7.24
N VAL A 85 10.31 -8.36 8.42
CA VAL A 85 11.05 -8.79 9.61
C VAL A 85 10.57 -10.16 10.09
N ALA A 86 9.25 -10.40 10.11
CA ALA A 86 8.68 -11.70 10.46
C ALA A 86 9.20 -12.81 9.55
N GLN A 87 9.34 -12.53 8.24
CA GLN A 87 9.93 -13.48 7.28
C GLN A 87 11.40 -13.79 7.57
N ILE A 88 12.18 -12.78 7.97
CA ILE A 88 13.61 -12.95 8.22
C ILE A 88 13.86 -13.73 9.52
N LEU A 89 12.94 -13.61 10.48
CA LEU A 89 13.05 -14.26 11.80
C LEU A 89 12.40 -15.67 11.84
N SER A 90 11.60 -16.03 10.84
CA SER A 90 10.96 -17.35 10.71
C SER A 90 11.87 -18.38 10.08
#